data_AF-A0A925FV24-F1
#
_entry.id   AF-A0A925FV24-F1
#
_cell.length_a   1.000
_cell.length_b   1.000
_cell.length_c   1.000
_cell.angle_alpha   90.00
_cell.angle_beta   90.00
_cell.angle_gamma   90.00
#
_symmetry.space_group_name_H-M   'P 1'
#
loop_
_entity.id
_entity.type
_entity.pdbx_description
1 polymer ?
#
loop_
_entity_poly.entity_id
_entity_poly.type
_entity_poly.pdbx_seq_one_letter_code
_entity_poly.pdbx_strand_id
1 'polypeptide(L)'
;GGDENEGKQWTANQNIQAFMKKEGIKDNHELQTYFNKRLLKFLQKEGKIMMGWDEIFQPDLPKDVVIHSWRGQKALADAARQGFQGVLSNGYYIDLMFPASQHYAVDPLPAGSTLSADEQKRILGGEATMWSEWVSPETIDSRIWPRTAAIAERLWSPREVNQIDDMYRRLGVISIQLEELNLTHRRNQAMLLRRLAGGNEIGALQTLVSIIEPVKEYRRYRMRPQTMLSPLTGLIDAAQADAEMGLVFNRTVREMRTNRSAADLAKIRSILAEWDAAATSLAPMMQNSAALTEARPLVEDMRNLSAIGSEAVSYLEKNSAPPAGWSDAKLKMLDEIAKPKAALEFAVVPGLKALIAAAAESPSK
;
A
#
# COMPACT_ATOMS: atom_id res chain seq x y z
N GLY A 1 20.70 5.44 -10.38
CA GLY A 1 20.74 4.35 -9.38
C GLY A 1 21.91 4.56 -8.44
N GLY A 2 22.51 3.47 -7.96
CA GLY A 2 23.62 3.49 -6.99
C GLY A 2 23.25 2.89 -5.63
N ASP A 3 22.11 2.22 -5.57
CA ASP A 3 21.48 1.59 -4.42
C ASP A 3 22.03 0.19 -4.13
N GLU A 4 21.91 -0.22 -2.86
CA GLU A 4 21.99 -1.61 -2.38
C GLU A 4 23.22 -2.44 -2.81
N ASN A 5 24.37 -1.80 -3.05
CA ASN A 5 25.62 -2.53 -3.24
C ASN A 5 26.13 -3.10 -1.90
N GLU A 6 25.80 -4.35 -1.60
CA GLU A 6 26.26 -5.05 -0.40
C GLU A 6 27.79 -5.28 -0.37
N GLY A 7 28.49 -5.11 -1.50
CA GLY A 7 29.95 -5.21 -1.59
C GLY A 7 30.54 -6.62 -1.43
N LYS A 8 29.73 -7.66 -1.21
CA LYS A 8 30.19 -9.04 -0.98
C LYS A 8 31.10 -9.57 -2.09
N GLN A 9 30.70 -9.39 -3.35
CA GLN A 9 31.48 -9.83 -4.52
C GLN A 9 32.72 -8.97 -4.73
N TRP A 10 32.69 -7.68 -4.40
CA TRP A 10 33.85 -6.80 -4.47
C TRP A 10 34.92 -7.22 -3.48
N THR A 11 34.51 -7.52 -2.24
CA THR A 11 35.38 -8.05 -1.19
C THR A 11 35.98 -9.40 -1.58
N ALA A 12 35.20 -10.28 -2.21
CA ALA A 12 35.67 -11.62 -2.59
C ALA A 12 36.57 -11.66 -3.83
N ASN A 13 36.61 -10.61 -4.66
CA ASN A 13 37.32 -10.61 -5.93
C ASN A 13 38.74 -10.03 -5.82
N GLN A 14 39.76 -10.87 -6.02
CA GLN A 14 41.16 -10.48 -5.90
C GLN A 14 41.59 -9.36 -6.85
N ASN A 15 41.03 -9.29 -8.06
CA ASN A 15 41.35 -8.23 -9.01
C ASN A 15 40.79 -6.88 -8.54
N ILE A 16 39.60 -6.88 -7.94
CA ILE A 16 39.00 -5.67 -7.37
C ILE A 16 39.80 -5.21 -6.15
N GLN A 17 40.19 -6.15 -5.26
CA GLN A 17 41.04 -5.81 -4.11
C GLN A 17 42.41 -5.27 -4.53
N ALA A 18 43.04 -5.84 -5.56
CA ALA A 18 44.29 -5.34 -6.12
C ALA A 18 44.11 -3.94 -6.73
N PHE A 19 43.00 -3.69 -7.43
CA PHE A 19 42.65 -2.38 -7.96
C PHE A 19 42.46 -1.34 -6.85
N MET A 20 41.68 -1.67 -5.80
CA MET A 20 41.47 -0.79 -4.66
C MET A 20 42.79 -0.42 -3.98
N LYS A 21 43.68 -1.41 -3.77
CA LYS A 21 45.02 -1.17 -3.22
C LYS A 21 45.86 -0.25 -4.11
N LYS A 22 45.84 -0.46 -5.42
CA LYS A 22 46.59 0.35 -6.39
C LYS A 22 46.13 1.81 -6.40
N GLU A 23 44.82 2.03 -6.35
CA GLU A 23 44.20 3.36 -6.41
C GLU A 23 44.05 4.03 -5.03
N GLY A 24 44.45 3.35 -3.95
CA GLY A 24 44.37 3.88 -2.58
C GLY A 24 42.96 3.93 -2.00
N ILE A 25 42.03 3.12 -2.52
CA ILE A 25 40.63 3.06 -2.12
C ILE A 25 40.50 2.16 -0.88
N LYS A 26 39.90 2.68 0.20
CA LYS A 26 39.88 2.04 1.53
C LYS A 26 38.79 0.99 1.69
N ASP A 27 37.62 1.23 1.12
CA ASP A 27 36.45 0.35 1.29
C ASP A 27 35.53 0.36 0.07
N ASN A 28 34.49 -0.48 0.11
CA ASN A 28 33.53 -0.61 -0.98
C ASN A 28 32.72 0.68 -1.22
N HIS A 29 32.52 1.52 -0.22
CA HIS A 29 31.79 2.78 -0.38
C HIS A 29 32.64 3.81 -1.13
N GLU A 30 33.94 3.88 -0.82
CA GLU A 30 34.90 4.68 -1.57
C GLU A 30 35.10 4.14 -3.00
N LEU A 31 35.06 2.81 -3.20
CA LEU A 31 35.08 2.21 -4.54
C LEU A 31 33.84 2.60 -5.36
N GLN A 32 32.66 2.58 -4.74
CA GLN A 32 31.42 3.02 -5.39
C GLN A 32 31.47 4.52 -5.72
N THR A 33 32.03 5.33 -4.82
CA THR A 33 32.28 6.76 -5.04
C THR A 33 33.23 6.98 -6.22
N TYR A 34 34.33 6.24 -6.30
CA TYR A 34 35.26 6.29 -7.43
C TYR A 34 34.54 5.98 -8.75
N PHE A 35 33.73 4.93 -8.77
CA PHE A 35 32.91 4.56 -9.93
C PHE A 35 31.95 5.68 -10.33
N ASN A 36 31.20 6.24 -9.38
CA ASN A 36 30.23 7.32 -9.64
C ASN A 36 30.91 8.59 -10.16
N LYS A 37 32.07 8.97 -9.63
CA LYS A 37 32.84 10.13 -10.13
C LYS A 37 33.32 9.94 -11.58
N ARG A 38 33.62 8.70 -12.00
CA ARG A 38 33.96 8.41 -13.40
C ARG A 38 32.74 8.58 -14.31
N LEU A 39 31.57 8.12 -13.89
CA LEU A 39 30.32 8.30 -14.64
C LEU A 39 29.91 9.77 -14.72
N LEU A 40 30.06 10.53 -13.64
CA LEU A 40 29.75 11.96 -13.62
C LEU A 40 30.47 12.74 -14.73
N LYS A 41 31.77 12.50 -14.92
CA LYS A 41 32.56 13.14 -15.98
C LYS A 41 32.01 12.86 -17.37
N PHE A 42 31.51 11.64 -17.61
CA PHE A 42 30.89 11.27 -18.87
C PHE A 42 29.57 12.02 -19.07
N LEU A 43 28.70 12.03 -18.06
CA LEU A 43 27.41 12.73 -18.12
C LEU A 43 27.59 14.23 -18.35
N GLN A 44 28.57 14.86 -17.68
CA GLN A 44 28.87 16.28 -17.84
C GLN A 44 29.36 16.61 -19.26
N LYS A 45 30.18 15.74 -19.87
CA LYS A 45 30.61 15.91 -21.26
C LYS A 45 29.42 15.89 -22.24
N GLU A 46 28.38 15.13 -21.93
CA GLU A 46 27.14 15.04 -22.71
C GLU A 46 26.09 16.09 -22.31
N GLY A 47 26.46 17.05 -21.44
CA GLY A 47 25.56 18.10 -20.95
C GLY A 47 24.38 17.56 -20.11
N LYS A 48 24.57 16.44 -19.41
CA LYS A 48 23.55 15.81 -18.55
C LYS A 48 23.85 16.05 -17.08
N ILE A 49 22.78 16.25 -16.30
CA ILE A 49 22.84 16.30 -14.84
C ILE A 49 22.79 14.86 -14.30
N MET A 50 23.68 14.53 -13.37
CA MET A 50 23.66 13.24 -12.70
C MET A 50 22.60 13.22 -11.60
N MET A 51 21.84 12.13 -11.54
CA MET A 51 20.91 11.82 -10.45
C MET A 51 21.10 10.37 -10.00
N GLY A 52 21.02 10.12 -8.70
CA GLY A 52 21.09 8.77 -8.16
C GLY A 52 20.57 8.68 -6.74
N TRP A 53 20.41 7.45 -6.28
CA TRP A 53 19.92 7.16 -4.93
C TRP A 53 20.88 7.70 -3.87
N ASP A 54 20.36 8.05 -2.70
CA ASP A 54 21.09 8.76 -1.67
C ASP A 54 22.37 8.06 -1.15
N GLU A 55 22.64 6.80 -1.49
CA GLU A 55 23.95 6.16 -1.31
C GLU A 55 25.07 6.79 -2.15
N ILE A 56 24.76 7.46 -3.27
CA ILE A 56 25.77 8.17 -4.07
C ILE A 56 26.25 9.43 -3.38
N PHE A 57 25.54 9.91 -2.35
CA PHE A 57 25.79 11.18 -1.69
C PHE A 57 27.22 11.23 -1.12
N GLN A 58 28.01 12.21 -1.56
CA GLN A 58 29.30 12.55 -0.99
C GLN A 58 29.45 14.07 -0.90
N PRO A 59 30.07 14.62 0.16
CA PRO A 59 30.19 16.07 0.32
C PRO A 59 30.92 16.79 -0.83
N ASP A 60 31.83 16.09 -1.50
CA ASP A 60 32.71 16.61 -2.56
C ASP A 60 32.15 16.41 -3.98
N LEU A 61 30.93 15.88 -4.13
CA LEU A 61 30.24 15.89 -5.41
C LEU A 61 29.88 17.34 -5.82
N PRO A 62 29.93 17.65 -7.12
CA PRO A 62 29.35 18.87 -7.68
C PRO A 62 27.90 19.08 -7.23
N LYS A 63 27.55 20.32 -6.88
CA LYS A 63 26.25 20.66 -6.27
C LYS A 63 25.07 20.62 -7.24
N ASP A 64 25.35 20.48 -8.53
CA ASP A 64 24.36 20.23 -9.58
C ASP A 64 23.91 18.76 -9.61
N VAL A 65 24.57 17.83 -8.92
CA VAL A 65 24.10 16.45 -8.76
C VAL A 65 22.80 16.43 -7.93
N VAL A 66 21.79 15.69 -8.42
CA VAL A 66 20.51 15.51 -7.73
C VAL A 66 20.53 14.23 -6.89
N ILE A 67 20.14 14.36 -5.62
CA ILE A 67 20.04 13.24 -4.68
C ILE A 67 18.61 12.73 -4.62
N HIS A 68 18.39 11.49 -5.05
CA HIS A 68 17.10 10.82 -4.97
C HIS A 68 17.00 10.10 -3.63
N SER A 69 16.27 10.67 -2.69
CA SER A 69 16.17 10.12 -1.34
C SER A 69 15.06 9.09 -1.23
N TRP A 70 15.48 7.85 -1.01
CA TRP A 70 14.59 6.74 -0.69
C TRP A 70 14.64 6.31 0.77
N ARG A 71 15.67 6.74 1.52
CA ARG A 71 15.79 6.44 2.96
C ARG A 71 14.99 7.39 3.88
N GLY A 72 14.44 8.49 3.36
CA GLY A 72 13.50 9.34 4.11
C GLY A 72 13.75 10.85 4.04
N GLN A 73 12.82 11.63 4.58
CA GLN A 73 12.89 13.10 4.60
C GLN A 73 14.16 13.61 5.28
N LYS A 74 14.70 12.88 6.27
CA LYS A 74 15.95 13.25 6.93
C LYS A 74 17.14 13.24 5.96
N ALA A 75 17.31 12.18 5.17
CA ALA A 75 18.41 12.08 4.21
C ALA A 75 18.29 13.17 3.13
N LEU A 76 17.07 13.43 2.67
CA LEU A 76 16.75 14.54 1.77
C LEU A 76 17.13 15.91 2.36
N ALA A 77 16.73 16.19 3.61
CA ALA A 77 17.06 17.43 4.30
C ALA A 77 18.57 17.60 4.51
N ASP A 78 19.27 16.52 4.87
CA ASP A 78 20.72 16.53 5.07
C ASP A 78 21.49 16.82 3.75
N ALA A 79 21.01 16.31 2.61
CA ALA A 79 21.53 16.65 1.29
C ALA A 79 21.28 18.12 0.93
N ALA A 80 20.07 18.62 1.21
CA ALA A 80 19.70 20.01 0.98
C ALA A 80 20.56 20.99 1.79
N ARG A 81 20.82 20.72 3.08
CA ARG A 81 21.74 21.53 3.90
C ARG A 81 23.15 21.61 3.33
N GLN A 82 23.59 20.54 2.66
CA GLN A 82 24.91 20.47 2.04
C GLN A 82 24.95 21.04 0.62
N GLY A 83 23.87 21.69 0.17
CA GLY A 83 23.81 22.43 -1.08
C GLY A 83 23.30 21.64 -2.28
N PHE A 84 22.89 20.38 -2.11
CA PHE A 84 22.41 19.54 -3.20
C PHE A 84 20.90 19.67 -3.38
N GLN A 85 20.45 19.55 -4.62
CA GLN A 85 19.04 19.35 -4.92
C GLN A 85 18.63 17.91 -4.61
N GLY A 86 17.34 17.69 -4.31
CA GLY A 86 16.85 16.33 -4.09
C GLY A 86 15.36 16.11 -4.34
N VAL A 87 15.04 14.84 -4.56
CA VAL A 87 13.68 14.31 -4.79
C VAL A 87 13.38 13.25 -3.74
N LEU A 88 12.17 13.25 -3.17
CA LEU A 88 11.74 12.22 -2.22
C LEU A 88 10.99 11.08 -2.92
N SER A 89 11.40 9.82 -2.70
CA SER A 89 10.55 8.65 -2.98
C SER A 89 10.16 7.86 -1.73
N ASN A 90 10.86 8.04 -0.61
CA ASN A 90 10.46 7.41 0.65
C ASN A 90 9.00 7.78 0.99
N GLY A 91 8.19 6.78 1.30
CA GLY A 91 6.75 6.95 1.53
C GLY A 91 5.89 6.96 0.26
N TYR A 92 6.48 6.91 -0.94
CA TYR A 92 5.79 6.82 -2.24
C TYR A 92 6.06 5.50 -2.98
N TYR A 93 6.48 4.47 -2.25
CA TYR A 93 6.67 3.10 -2.75
C TYR A 93 5.31 2.42 -2.91
N ILE A 94 4.67 2.65 -4.05
CA ILE A 94 3.32 2.16 -4.32
C ILE A 94 3.29 0.65 -4.57
N ASP A 95 4.39 0.04 -4.99
CA ASP A 95 4.56 -1.40 -5.12
C ASP A 95 4.34 -2.18 -3.79
N LEU A 96 4.59 -1.54 -2.65
CA LEU A 96 4.45 -2.13 -1.32
C LEU A 96 2.99 -2.22 -0.82
N MET A 97 2.01 -1.87 -1.66
CA MET A 97 0.57 -2.02 -1.43
C MET A 97 0.03 -1.28 -0.19
N PHE A 98 0.71 -0.23 0.26
CA PHE A 98 0.20 0.68 1.29
C PHE A 98 -1.01 1.49 0.79
N PRO A 99 -1.91 1.91 1.69
CA PRO A 99 -3.11 2.66 1.31
C PRO A 99 -2.77 4.08 0.81
N ALA A 100 -3.63 4.64 -0.04
CA ALA A 100 -3.52 5.99 -0.59
C ALA A 100 -3.31 7.05 0.51
N SER A 101 -4.02 6.91 1.64
CA SER A 101 -3.92 7.81 2.79
C SER A 101 -2.50 7.90 3.36
N GLN A 102 -1.75 6.80 3.38
CA GLN A 102 -0.37 6.81 3.87
C GLN A 102 0.52 7.60 2.92
N HIS A 103 0.40 7.38 1.61
CA HIS A 103 1.15 8.12 0.61
C HIS A 103 0.77 9.61 0.61
N TYR A 104 -0.52 9.93 0.69
CA TYR A 104 -1.03 11.30 0.71
C TYR A 104 -0.57 12.13 1.93
N ALA A 105 -0.27 11.46 3.06
CA ALA A 105 0.23 12.09 4.28
C ALA A 105 1.74 12.43 4.22
N VAL A 106 2.48 11.88 3.26
CA VAL A 106 3.92 12.14 3.10
C VAL A 106 4.10 13.53 2.49
N ASP A 107 4.87 14.39 3.14
CA ASP A 107 5.26 15.70 2.60
C ASP A 107 6.78 15.71 2.36
N PRO A 108 7.27 15.97 1.14
CA PRO A 108 8.70 16.16 0.87
C PRO A 108 9.33 17.29 1.69
N LEU A 109 8.51 18.27 2.08
CA LEU A 109 8.90 19.40 2.90
C LEU A 109 7.83 19.68 3.97
N PRO A 110 7.82 18.91 5.08
CA PRO A 110 6.78 19.02 6.11
C PRO A 110 6.82 20.40 6.79
N ALA A 111 5.68 20.85 7.33
CA ALA A 111 5.56 22.14 8.02
C ALA A 111 6.57 22.34 9.18
N GLY A 112 6.97 21.24 9.85
CA GLY A 112 7.99 21.25 10.91
C GLY A 112 9.44 21.17 10.42
N SER A 113 9.70 21.34 9.11
CA SER A 113 11.04 21.30 8.55
C SER A 113 11.93 22.39 9.15
N THR A 114 13.16 22.02 9.52
CA THR A 114 14.18 22.95 10.04
C THR A 114 15.08 23.53 8.95
N LEU A 115 14.74 23.33 7.68
CA LEU A 115 15.47 23.90 6.55
C LEU A 115 15.18 25.41 6.42
N SER A 116 16.22 26.19 6.18
CA SER A 116 16.12 27.60 5.78
C SER A 116 15.41 27.75 4.42
N ALA A 117 14.92 28.94 4.10
CA ALA A 117 14.21 29.19 2.84
C ALA A 117 15.03 28.83 1.59
N ASP A 118 16.36 29.01 1.62
CA ASP A 118 17.23 28.64 0.48
C ASP A 118 17.49 27.14 0.40
N GLU A 119 17.53 26.44 1.53
CA GLU A 119 17.60 24.98 1.56
C GLU A 119 16.28 24.33 1.09
N GLN A 120 15.14 24.95 1.42
CA GLN A 120 13.82 24.47 0.96
C GLN A 120 13.70 24.50 -0.57
N LYS A 121 14.28 25.51 -1.24
CA LYS A 121 14.32 25.59 -2.72
C LYS A 121 15.07 24.44 -3.39
N ARG A 122 15.87 23.67 -2.62
CA ARG A 122 16.61 22.51 -3.13
C ARG A 122 15.77 21.24 -3.13
N ILE A 123 14.60 21.25 -2.48
CA ILE A 123 13.64 20.16 -2.54
C ILE A 123 12.84 20.30 -3.83
N LEU A 124 13.12 19.45 -4.81
CA LEU A 124 12.49 19.51 -6.14
C LEU A 124 11.08 18.93 -6.15
N GLY A 125 10.75 18.08 -5.18
CA GLY A 125 9.46 17.41 -5.08
C GLY A 125 9.62 15.95 -4.64
N GLY A 126 8.77 15.09 -5.19
CA GLY A 126 8.83 13.65 -4.95
C GLY A 126 8.44 12.84 -6.17
N GLU A 127 8.65 11.52 -6.09
CA GLU A 127 8.35 10.59 -7.17
C GLU A 127 7.75 9.29 -6.59
N ALA A 128 6.61 8.88 -7.15
CA ALA A 128 6.03 7.57 -6.88
C ALA A 128 6.83 6.49 -7.61
N THR A 129 7.32 5.49 -6.87
CA THR A 129 8.12 4.40 -7.44
C THR A 129 7.27 3.14 -7.55
N MET A 130 7.13 2.64 -8.77
CA MET A 130 6.45 1.37 -9.06
C MET A 130 7.46 0.31 -9.44
N TRP A 131 8.06 -0.34 -8.43
CA TRP A 131 8.88 -1.52 -8.65
C TRP A 131 8.03 -2.71 -9.14
N SER A 132 8.55 -3.49 -10.07
CA SER A 132 7.73 -4.40 -10.90
C SER A 132 7.89 -5.88 -10.55
N GLU A 133 8.42 -6.25 -9.39
CA GLU A 133 8.63 -7.65 -8.98
C GLU A 133 7.32 -8.45 -8.95
N TRP A 134 6.21 -7.78 -8.63
CA TRP A 134 4.88 -8.38 -8.44
C TRP A 134 3.83 -7.79 -9.37
N VAL A 135 4.24 -7.46 -10.59
CA VAL A 135 3.42 -6.74 -11.55
C VAL A 135 3.50 -7.40 -12.92
N SER A 136 2.35 -7.52 -13.58
CA SER A 136 2.24 -7.91 -14.98
C SER A 136 1.58 -6.77 -15.78
N PRO A 137 1.60 -6.82 -17.12
CA PRO A 137 0.83 -5.89 -17.93
C PRO A 137 -0.67 -5.87 -17.59
N GLU A 138 -1.21 -6.97 -17.04
CA GLU A 138 -2.62 -7.04 -16.63
C GLU A 138 -2.89 -6.33 -15.30
N THR A 139 -1.86 -6.15 -14.46
CA THR A 139 -2.01 -5.65 -13.07
C THR A 139 -1.31 -4.31 -12.81
N ILE A 140 -0.47 -3.82 -13.72
CA ILE A 140 0.33 -2.59 -13.53
C ILE A 140 -0.53 -1.39 -13.17
N ASP A 141 -1.61 -1.15 -13.90
CA ASP A 141 -2.47 0.00 -13.64
C ASP A 141 -3.17 -0.12 -12.30
N SER A 142 -3.55 -1.33 -11.86
CA SER A 142 -4.21 -1.51 -10.56
C SER A 142 -3.25 -1.37 -9.37
N ARG A 143 -1.93 -1.31 -9.62
CA ARG A 143 -0.93 -0.95 -8.61
C ARG A 143 -0.62 0.53 -8.65
N ILE A 144 -0.53 1.13 -9.84
CA ILE A 144 -0.25 2.57 -9.97
C ILE A 144 -1.46 3.42 -9.57
N TRP A 145 -2.64 3.07 -10.06
CA TRP A 145 -3.85 3.87 -9.92
C TRP A 145 -4.87 3.21 -8.98
N PRO A 146 -5.64 4.02 -8.21
CA PRO A 146 -5.65 5.49 -8.22
C PRO A 146 -4.66 6.13 -7.22
N ARG A 147 -3.91 5.35 -6.44
CA ARG A 147 -3.04 5.88 -5.36
C ARG A 147 -2.05 6.95 -5.82
N THR A 148 -1.52 6.83 -7.04
CA THR A 148 -0.63 7.85 -7.62
C THR A 148 -1.32 9.19 -7.86
N ALA A 149 -2.63 9.24 -8.07
CA ALA A 149 -3.36 10.50 -8.15
C ALA A 149 -3.43 11.23 -6.79
N ALA A 150 -3.47 10.48 -5.68
CA ALA A 150 -3.35 11.09 -4.35
C ALA A 150 -1.94 11.65 -4.11
N ILE A 151 -0.90 10.95 -4.59
CA ILE A 151 0.49 11.47 -4.58
C ILE A 151 0.59 12.73 -5.45
N ALA A 152 -0.02 12.73 -6.63
CA ALA A 152 -0.04 13.89 -7.51
C ALA A 152 -0.67 15.12 -6.83
N GLU A 153 -1.76 14.96 -6.08
CA GLU A 153 -2.33 16.05 -5.29
C GLU A 153 -1.36 16.58 -4.24
N ARG A 154 -0.67 15.69 -3.51
CA ARG A 154 0.34 16.12 -2.53
C ARG A 154 1.50 16.89 -3.18
N LEU A 155 1.91 16.51 -4.38
CA LEU A 155 3.03 17.14 -5.08
C LEU A 155 2.65 18.42 -5.84
N TRP A 156 1.36 18.68 -6.02
CA TRP A 156 0.84 19.82 -6.78
C TRP A 156 0.14 20.87 -5.91
N SER A 157 -0.73 20.44 -5.00
CA SER A 157 -1.63 21.31 -4.24
C SER A 157 -0.92 22.01 -3.08
N PRO A 158 -1.51 23.10 -2.55
CA PRO A 158 -1.04 23.72 -1.31
C PRO A 158 -0.94 22.69 -0.17
N ARG A 159 0.05 22.85 0.71
CA ARG A 159 0.34 21.91 1.80
C ARG A 159 -0.88 21.62 2.68
N GLU A 160 -1.71 22.63 2.90
CA GLU A 160 -2.91 22.64 3.73
C GLU A 160 -4.01 21.71 3.20
N VAL A 161 -3.95 21.34 1.91
CA VAL A 161 -4.80 20.30 1.33
C VAL A 161 -4.31 18.94 1.83
N ASN A 162 -4.85 18.49 2.96
CA ASN A 162 -4.41 17.27 3.64
C ASN A 162 -5.53 16.46 4.30
N GLN A 163 -6.80 16.80 4.04
CA GLN A 163 -7.95 16.10 4.59
C GLN A 163 -8.16 14.74 3.88
N ILE A 164 -7.94 13.65 4.61
CA ILE A 164 -7.94 12.28 4.07
C ILE A 164 -9.33 11.85 3.56
N ASP A 165 -10.39 12.10 4.34
CA ASP A 165 -11.74 11.68 3.94
C ASP A 165 -12.23 12.44 2.68
N ASP A 166 -11.85 13.72 2.53
CA ASP A 166 -12.12 14.49 1.32
C ASP A 166 -11.28 14.03 0.12
N MET A 167 -10.01 13.66 0.36
CA MET A 167 -9.15 13.06 -0.66
C MET A 167 -9.78 11.78 -1.22
N TYR A 168 -10.22 10.83 -0.38
CA TYR A 168 -10.87 9.60 -0.86
C TYR A 168 -12.18 9.88 -1.61
N ARG A 169 -12.97 10.87 -1.17
CA ARG A 169 -14.20 11.30 -1.87
C ARG A 169 -13.90 11.74 -3.30
N ARG A 170 -12.86 12.56 -3.50
CA ARG A 170 -12.45 13.03 -4.84
C ARG A 170 -11.72 11.95 -5.63
N LEU A 171 -10.90 11.13 -4.97
CA LEU A 171 -10.13 10.05 -5.58
C LEU A 171 -11.04 9.00 -6.24
N GLY A 172 -12.19 8.70 -5.64
CA GLY A 172 -13.19 7.82 -6.24
C GLY A 172 -13.68 8.31 -7.60
N VAL A 173 -13.91 9.62 -7.74
CA VAL A 173 -14.31 10.24 -9.02
C VAL A 173 -13.16 10.20 -10.03
N ILE A 174 -11.96 10.59 -9.61
CA ILE A 174 -10.76 10.56 -10.46
C ILE A 174 -10.48 9.14 -10.96
N SER A 175 -10.60 8.13 -10.09
CA SER A 175 -10.39 6.72 -10.45
C SER A 175 -11.31 6.26 -11.58
N ILE A 176 -12.56 6.71 -11.61
CA ILE A 176 -13.50 6.40 -12.70
C ILE A 176 -13.08 7.12 -13.99
N GLN A 177 -12.75 8.42 -13.90
CA GLN A 177 -12.36 9.23 -15.06
C GLN A 177 -11.07 8.72 -15.72
N LEU A 178 -10.15 8.15 -14.95
CA LEU A 178 -8.92 7.55 -15.46
C LEU A 178 -9.17 6.40 -16.46
N GLU A 179 -10.34 5.73 -16.42
CA GLU A 179 -10.68 4.70 -17.42
C GLU A 179 -10.89 5.30 -18.83
N GLU A 180 -11.23 6.58 -18.95
CA GLU A 180 -11.33 7.30 -20.25
C GLU A 180 -9.97 7.40 -20.96
N LEU A 181 -8.87 7.25 -20.21
CA LEU A 181 -7.50 7.22 -20.73
C LEU A 181 -7.01 5.78 -21.01
N ASN A 182 -7.91 4.80 -21.01
CA ASN A 182 -7.63 3.36 -21.18
C ASN A 182 -6.85 2.70 -20.03
N LEU A 183 -6.77 3.34 -18.87
CA LEU A 183 -6.19 2.70 -17.68
C LEU A 183 -7.05 1.52 -17.24
N THR A 184 -6.39 0.44 -16.82
CA THR A 184 -7.03 -0.86 -16.64
C THR A 184 -7.28 -1.23 -15.18
N HIS A 185 -7.02 -0.33 -14.24
CA HIS A 185 -7.04 -0.59 -12.80
C HIS A 185 -8.37 -1.13 -12.29
N ARG A 186 -9.51 -0.73 -12.88
CA ARG A 186 -10.84 -1.28 -12.54
C ARG A 186 -11.26 -2.40 -13.48
N ARG A 187 -11.25 -2.17 -14.80
CA ARG A 187 -11.73 -3.16 -15.79
C ARG A 187 -11.01 -4.51 -15.74
N ASN A 188 -9.69 -4.54 -15.49
CA ASN A 188 -8.95 -5.80 -15.48
C ASN A 188 -9.26 -6.66 -14.25
N GLN A 189 -9.71 -6.07 -13.13
CA GLN A 189 -10.10 -6.85 -11.96
C GLN A 189 -11.22 -7.83 -12.32
N ALA A 190 -12.28 -7.36 -12.99
CA ALA A 190 -13.37 -8.23 -13.42
C ALA A 190 -12.91 -9.34 -14.37
N MET A 191 -11.95 -9.06 -15.25
CA MET A 191 -11.35 -10.07 -16.13
C MET A 191 -10.57 -11.13 -15.32
N LEU A 192 -9.75 -10.72 -14.36
CA LEU A 192 -9.01 -11.63 -13.47
C LEU A 192 -9.96 -12.51 -12.67
N LEU A 193 -11.06 -11.93 -12.16
CA LEU A 193 -12.07 -12.68 -11.41
C LEU A 193 -12.80 -13.72 -12.29
N ARG A 194 -13.11 -13.40 -13.55
CA ARG A 194 -13.70 -14.39 -14.48
C ARG A 194 -12.75 -15.55 -14.75
N ARG A 195 -11.45 -15.27 -14.89
CA ARG A 195 -10.41 -16.30 -15.02
C ARG A 195 -10.36 -17.21 -13.79
N LEU A 196 -10.46 -16.65 -12.59
CA LEU A 196 -10.48 -17.40 -11.34
C LEU A 196 -11.76 -18.24 -11.16
N ALA A 197 -12.91 -17.68 -11.56
CA ALA A 197 -14.21 -18.34 -11.48
C ALA A 197 -14.42 -19.41 -12.57
N GLY A 198 -13.70 -19.32 -13.70
CA GLY A 198 -13.95 -20.16 -14.87
C GLY A 198 -15.26 -19.83 -15.58
N GLY A 199 -15.78 -18.60 -15.42
CA GLY A 199 -17.09 -18.20 -15.95
C GLY A 199 -17.43 -16.74 -15.69
N ASN A 200 -18.66 -16.34 -16.05
CA ASN A 200 -19.13 -14.95 -15.92
C ASN A 200 -19.68 -14.61 -14.52
N GLU A 201 -20.05 -15.62 -13.73
CA GLU A 201 -20.58 -15.45 -12.38
C GLU A 201 -19.48 -15.10 -11.39
N ILE A 202 -19.21 -13.80 -11.25
CA ILE A 202 -18.11 -13.26 -10.41
C ILE A 202 -18.59 -12.41 -9.23
N GLY A 203 -19.90 -12.22 -9.05
CA GLY A 203 -20.45 -11.29 -8.04
C GLY A 203 -19.93 -11.57 -6.63
N ALA A 204 -19.91 -12.83 -6.21
CA ALA A 204 -19.42 -13.20 -4.89
C ALA A 204 -17.90 -12.98 -4.72
N LEU A 205 -17.11 -13.17 -5.79
CA LEU A 205 -15.68 -12.84 -5.80
C LEU A 205 -15.46 -11.33 -5.74
N GLN A 206 -16.30 -10.54 -6.43
CA GLN A 206 -16.27 -9.08 -6.36
C GLN A 206 -16.52 -8.59 -4.94
N THR A 207 -17.52 -9.15 -4.25
CA THR A 207 -17.77 -8.86 -2.83
C THR A 207 -16.55 -9.20 -1.98
N LEU A 208 -15.94 -10.37 -2.16
CA LEU A 208 -14.74 -10.75 -1.41
C LEU A 208 -13.57 -9.79 -1.65
N VAL A 209 -13.18 -9.52 -2.90
CA VAL A 209 -12.04 -8.61 -3.20
C VAL A 209 -12.29 -7.17 -2.78
N SER A 210 -13.55 -6.76 -2.61
CA SER A 210 -13.89 -5.42 -2.13
C SER A 210 -13.61 -5.20 -0.63
N ILE A 211 -13.30 -6.26 0.13
CA ILE A 211 -13.04 -6.21 1.57
C ILE A 211 -11.70 -6.82 2.00
N ILE A 212 -10.91 -7.33 1.05
CA ILE A 212 -9.55 -7.85 1.28
C ILE A 212 -8.53 -7.04 0.49
N GLU A 213 -7.30 -7.00 1.00
CA GLU A 213 -6.18 -6.34 0.37
C GLU A 213 -4.99 -7.30 0.31
N PRO A 214 -4.08 -7.12 -0.66
CA PRO A 214 -2.78 -7.77 -0.61
C PRO A 214 -2.05 -7.41 0.70
N VAL A 215 -1.27 -8.36 1.23
CA VAL A 215 -0.33 -8.05 2.31
C VAL A 215 0.67 -6.99 1.87
N LYS A 216 1.02 -6.10 2.80
CA LYS A 216 1.90 -4.96 2.55
C LYS A 216 3.37 -5.38 2.60
N GLU A 217 4.20 -4.55 1.98
CA GLU A 217 5.65 -4.71 1.92
C GLU A 217 6.07 -6.06 1.30
N TYR A 218 7.24 -6.54 1.68
CA TYR A 218 7.81 -7.82 1.27
C TYR A 218 7.15 -9.05 1.92
N ARG A 219 5.99 -8.90 2.60
CA ARG A 219 5.24 -10.04 3.16
C ARG A 219 4.76 -11.00 2.07
N ARG A 220 4.38 -10.48 0.90
CA ARG A 220 3.96 -11.30 -0.25
C ARG A 220 5.04 -12.31 -0.63
N TYR A 221 6.29 -11.85 -0.77
CA TYR A 221 7.42 -12.72 -1.10
C TYR A 221 7.65 -13.82 -0.05
N ARG A 222 7.60 -13.48 1.24
CA ARG A 222 7.80 -14.45 2.33
C ARG A 222 6.73 -15.53 2.36
N MET A 223 5.49 -15.18 2.02
CA MET A 223 4.36 -16.10 2.01
C MET A 223 4.26 -16.90 0.70
N ARG A 224 4.67 -16.29 -0.41
CA ARG A 224 4.61 -16.87 -1.76
C ARG A 224 5.89 -16.53 -2.52
N PRO A 225 6.98 -17.27 -2.29
CA PRO A 225 8.20 -17.12 -3.08
C PRO A 225 7.88 -17.40 -4.56
N GLN A 226 8.24 -16.46 -5.43
CA GLN A 226 7.98 -16.54 -6.86
C GLN A 226 9.16 -15.95 -7.63
N THR A 227 9.20 -16.25 -8.92
CA THR A 227 10.15 -15.68 -9.88
C THR A 227 9.45 -14.67 -10.79
N MET A 228 10.22 -13.92 -11.57
CA MET A 228 9.70 -12.98 -12.59
C MET A 228 8.86 -13.67 -13.69
N LEU A 229 8.88 -15.01 -13.75
CA LEU A 229 8.08 -15.80 -14.69
C LEU A 229 6.82 -16.41 -14.05
N SER A 230 6.59 -16.15 -12.76
CA SER A 230 5.42 -16.71 -12.07
C SER A 230 4.14 -16.04 -12.57
N PRO A 231 3.07 -16.81 -12.78
CA PRO A 231 1.81 -16.24 -13.24
C PRO A 231 1.17 -15.40 -12.13
N LEU A 232 1.04 -14.09 -12.38
CA LEU A 232 0.37 -13.14 -11.49
C LEU A 232 -1.13 -13.10 -11.80
N THR A 233 -1.79 -14.22 -11.53
CA THR A 233 -3.19 -14.47 -11.92
C THR A 233 -4.08 -14.96 -10.77
N GLY A 234 -3.57 -14.95 -9.53
CA GLY A 234 -4.29 -15.40 -8.35
C GLY A 234 -5.23 -14.34 -7.77
N LEU A 235 -5.93 -14.69 -6.69
CA LEU A 235 -6.83 -13.75 -6.01
C LEU A 235 -6.10 -12.51 -5.47
N ILE A 236 -4.85 -12.68 -5.00
CA ILE A 236 -3.98 -11.56 -4.60
C ILE A 236 -3.69 -10.57 -5.74
N ASP A 237 -3.67 -11.04 -6.97
CA ASP A 237 -3.42 -10.22 -8.15
C ASP A 237 -4.68 -9.43 -8.55
N ALA A 238 -5.86 -9.97 -8.28
CA ALA A 238 -7.13 -9.27 -8.44
C ALA A 238 -7.43 -8.28 -7.30
N ALA A 239 -6.94 -8.55 -6.09
CA ALA A 239 -7.08 -7.64 -4.96
C ALA A 239 -6.20 -6.39 -5.12
N GLN A 240 -6.67 -5.28 -4.56
CA GLN A 240 -6.02 -3.96 -4.64
C GLN A 240 -5.76 -3.42 -3.24
N ALA A 241 -4.88 -2.43 -3.12
CA ALA A 241 -4.84 -1.60 -1.92
C ALA A 241 -6.13 -0.76 -1.86
N ASP A 242 -6.50 -0.28 -0.66
CA ASP A 242 -7.70 0.54 -0.47
C ASP A 242 -8.99 -0.19 -0.91
N ALA A 243 -9.23 -1.37 -0.35
CA ALA A 243 -10.42 -2.17 -0.68
C ALA A 243 -11.69 -1.31 -0.50
N GLU A 244 -12.43 -1.09 -1.60
CA GLU A 244 -13.50 -0.08 -1.68
C GLU A 244 -14.54 -0.25 -0.58
N MET A 245 -15.09 -1.45 -0.42
CA MET A 245 -16.07 -1.72 0.62
C MET A 245 -15.45 -1.83 2.01
N GLY A 246 -14.14 -2.13 2.10
CA GLY A 246 -13.36 -1.98 3.32
C GLY A 246 -13.37 -0.54 3.85
N LEU A 247 -13.09 0.43 2.97
CA LEU A 247 -13.14 1.85 3.30
C LEU A 247 -14.56 2.30 3.66
N VAL A 248 -15.56 1.92 2.85
CA VAL A 248 -16.97 2.29 3.08
C VAL A 248 -17.47 1.74 4.42
N PHE A 249 -17.17 0.48 4.74
CA PHE A 249 -17.59 -0.15 5.99
C PHE A 249 -16.94 0.54 7.19
N ASN A 250 -15.61 0.71 7.17
CA ASN A 250 -14.88 1.35 8.27
C ASN A 250 -15.35 2.79 8.53
N ARG A 251 -15.62 3.55 7.46
CA ARG A 251 -16.19 4.90 7.55
C ARG A 251 -17.61 4.87 8.13
N THR A 252 -18.47 3.97 7.63
CA THR A 252 -19.86 3.86 8.11
C THR A 252 -19.91 3.52 9.60
N VAL A 253 -19.06 2.62 10.09
CA VAL A 253 -18.97 2.32 11.53
C VAL A 253 -18.46 3.53 12.31
N ARG A 254 -17.47 4.27 11.80
CA ARG A 254 -16.96 5.49 12.44
C ARG A 254 -18.04 6.55 12.59
N GLU A 255 -18.78 6.83 11.52
CA GLU A 255 -19.90 7.79 11.51
C GLU A 255 -20.99 7.34 12.50
N MET A 256 -21.37 6.06 12.49
CA MET A 256 -22.33 5.48 13.44
C MET A 256 -21.93 5.71 14.90
N ARG A 257 -20.63 5.62 15.25
CA ARG A 257 -20.15 5.88 16.61
C ARG A 257 -20.27 7.34 17.04
N THR A 258 -20.22 8.28 16.10
CA THR A 258 -20.34 9.72 16.40
C THR A 258 -21.79 10.16 16.60
N ASN A 259 -22.71 9.64 15.77
CA ASN A 259 -24.14 9.92 15.87
C ASN A 259 -24.93 8.71 15.39
N ARG A 260 -25.23 7.79 16.32
CA ARG A 260 -25.87 6.51 15.98
C ARG A 260 -27.32 6.71 15.52
N SER A 261 -27.60 6.43 14.26
CA SER A 261 -28.96 6.38 13.72
C SER A 261 -29.39 4.95 13.35
N ALA A 262 -30.71 4.73 13.27
CA ALA A 262 -31.26 3.47 12.77
C ALA A 262 -30.86 3.21 11.30
N ALA A 263 -30.67 4.26 10.50
CA ALA A 263 -30.23 4.16 9.12
C ALA A 263 -28.79 3.63 9.02
N ASP A 264 -27.89 4.04 9.91
CA ASP A 264 -26.51 3.55 9.94
C ASP A 264 -26.46 2.06 10.29
N LEU A 265 -27.22 1.65 11.31
CA LEU A 265 -27.30 0.24 11.71
C LEU A 265 -27.90 -0.62 10.60
N ALA A 266 -28.95 -0.15 9.92
CA ALA A 266 -29.54 -0.83 8.77
C ALA A 266 -28.54 -0.96 7.60
N LYS A 267 -27.75 0.08 7.32
CA LYS A 267 -26.69 0.05 6.29
C LYS A 267 -25.60 -0.96 6.64
N ILE A 268 -25.11 -0.95 7.88
CA ILE A 268 -24.12 -1.93 8.37
C ILE A 268 -24.69 -3.35 8.25
N ARG A 269 -25.95 -3.56 8.64
CA ARG A 269 -26.63 -4.86 8.54
C ARG A 269 -26.76 -5.34 7.08
N SER A 270 -27.07 -4.45 6.14
CA SER A 270 -27.11 -4.78 4.71
C SER A 270 -25.75 -5.27 4.21
N ILE A 271 -24.67 -4.54 4.53
CA ILE A 271 -23.31 -4.91 4.13
C ILE A 271 -22.93 -6.30 4.67
N LEU A 272 -23.24 -6.56 5.94
CA LEU A 272 -22.96 -7.86 6.57
C LEU A 272 -23.77 -9.00 5.92
N ALA A 273 -25.04 -8.75 5.57
CA ALA A 273 -25.87 -9.74 4.88
C ALA A 273 -25.33 -10.06 3.47
N GLU A 274 -24.83 -9.06 2.75
CA GLU A 274 -24.14 -9.27 1.47
C GLU A 274 -22.89 -10.14 1.64
N TRP A 275 -22.13 -9.97 2.73
CA TRP A 275 -20.95 -10.79 2.98
C TRP A 275 -21.32 -12.26 3.25
N ASP A 276 -22.38 -12.51 4.01
CA ASP A 276 -22.85 -13.87 4.29
C ASP A 276 -23.36 -14.56 3.01
N ALA A 277 -24.15 -13.84 2.19
CA ALA A 277 -24.64 -14.33 0.92
C ALA A 277 -23.50 -14.63 -0.08
N ALA A 278 -22.51 -13.75 -0.16
CA ALA A 278 -21.32 -13.95 -0.98
C ALA A 278 -20.50 -15.16 -0.50
N ALA A 279 -20.27 -15.30 0.81
CA ALA A 279 -19.53 -16.45 1.35
C ALA A 279 -20.28 -17.78 1.14
N THR A 280 -21.61 -17.76 1.17
CA THR A 280 -22.45 -18.91 0.78
C THR A 280 -22.24 -19.29 -0.68
N SER A 281 -22.20 -18.31 -1.58
CA SER A 281 -22.00 -18.51 -3.02
C SER A 281 -20.57 -18.91 -3.39
N LEU A 282 -19.57 -18.45 -2.63
CA LEU A 282 -18.15 -18.74 -2.87
C LEU A 282 -17.76 -20.18 -2.51
N ALA A 283 -18.37 -20.77 -1.48
CA ALA A 283 -18.01 -22.11 -1.02
C ALA A 283 -18.04 -23.18 -2.14
N PRO A 284 -19.12 -23.35 -2.94
CA PRO A 284 -19.11 -24.29 -4.05
C PRO A 284 -18.18 -23.86 -5.20
N MET A 285 -18.04 -22.55 -5.45
CA MET A 285 -17.12 -22.04 -6.49
C MET A 285 -15.66 -22.41 -6.19
N MET A 286 -15.23 -22.24 -4.94
CA MET A 286 -13.86 -22.56 -4.52
C MET A 286 -13.59 -24.06 -4.39
N GLN A 287 -14.62 -24.90 -4.29
CA GLN A 287 -14.46 -26.35 -4.39
C GLN A 287 -14.11 -26.78 -5.81
N ASN A 288 -14.67 -26.09 -6.82
CA ASN A 288 -14.54 -26.44 -8.23
C ASN A 288 -13.43 -25.69 -8.98
N SER A 289 -12.85 -24.64 -8.39
CA SER A 289 -11.73 -23.88 -8.97
C SER A 289 -10.42 -24.16 -8.23
N ALA A 290 -9.49 -24.84 -8.90
CA ALA A 290 -8.16 -25.08 -8.36
C ALA A 290 -7.42 -23.76 -8.04
N ALA A 291 -7.64 -22.72 -8.85
CA ALA A 291 -7.02 -21.40 -8.69
C ALA A 291 -7.47 -20.65 -7.43
N LEU A 292 -8.60 -21.04 -6.83
CA LEU A 292 -9.13 -20.45 -5.59
C LEU A 292 -8.85 -21.31 -4.33
N THR A 293 -8.18 -22.45 -4.48
CA THR A 293 -7.96 -23.40 -3.37
C THR A 293 -7.31 -22.76 -2.16
N GLU A 294 -6.29 -21.93 -2.38
CA GLU A 294 -5.57 -21.25 -1.31
C GLU A 294 -6.40 -20.19 -0.57
N ALA A 295 -7.42 -19.64 -1.24
CA ALA A 295 -8.28 -18.60 -0.72
C ALA A 295 -9.48 -19.15 0.08
N ARG A 296 -9.65 -20.48 0.13
CA ARG A 296 -10.76 -21.13 0.87
C ARG A 296 -10.89 -20.67 2.33
N PRO A 297 -9.80 -20.52 3.13
CA PRO A 297 -9.91 -20.02 4.49
C PRO A 297 -10.53 -18.63 4.60
N LEU A 298 -10.41 -17.78 3.56
CA LEU A 298 -11.02 -16.45 3.54
C LEU A 298 -12.54 -16.52 3.49
N VAL A 299 -13.14 -17.58 2.92
CA VAL A 299 -14.61 -17.73 2.88
C VAL A 299 -15.16 -18.03 4.27
N GLU A 300 -14.48 -18.87 5.03
CA GLU A 300 -14.85 -19.16 6.43
C GLU A 300 -14.72 -17.92 7.30
N ASP A 301 -13.60 -17.20 7.15
CA ASP A 301 -13.40 -15.92 7.83
C ASP A 301 -14.47 -14.90 7.45
N MET A 302 -14.85 -14.79 6.17
CA MET A 302 -15.89 -13.86 5.70
C MET A 302 -17.25 -14.15 6.35
N ARG A 303 -17.63 -15.43 6.51
CA ARG A 303 -18.83 -15.81 7.28
C ARG A 303 -18.71 -15.39 8.74
N ASN A 304 -17.56 -15.66 9.37
CA ASN A 304 -17.32 -15.28 10.76
C ASN A 304 -17.37 -13.76 10.95
N LEU A 305 -16.80 -12.97 10.03
CA LEU A 305 -16.87 -11.51 10.04
C LEU A 305 -18.33 -11.02 9.98
N SER A 306 -19.14 -11.58 9.08
CA SER A 306 -20.57 -11.26 8.99
C SER A 306 -21.34 -11.61 10.26
N ALA A 307 -21.11 -12.81 10.82
CA ALA A 307 -21.77 -13.26 12.04
C ALA A 307 -21.41 -12.39 13.25
N ILE A 308 -20.12 -12.09 13.43
CA ILE A 308 -19.61 -11.21 14.50
C ILE A 308 -20.26 -9.82 14.39
N GLY A 309 -20.23 -9.23 13.18
CA GLY A 309 -20.82 -7.91 12.95
C GLY A 309 -22.32 -7.91 13.19
N SER A 310 -23.05 -8.92 12.70
CA SER A 310 -24.50 -9.01 12.81
C SER A 310 -24.95 -9.16 14.27
N GLU A 311 -24.17 -9.90 15.06
CA GLU A 311 -24.39 -10.03 16.50
C GLU A 311 -24.17 -8.68 17.21
N ALA A 312 -23.08 -7.97 16.90
CA ALA A 312 -22.79 -6.65 17.44
C ALA A 312 -23.88 -5.62 17.12
N VAL A 313 -24.34 -5.56 15.86
CA VAL A 313 -25.46 -4.69 15.45
C VAL A 313 -26.73 -5.02 16.22
N SER A 314 -26.99 -6.29 16.49
CA SER A 314 -28.19 -6.72 17.22
C SER A 314 -28.22 -6.22 18.67
N TYR A 315 -27.06 -6.12 19.34
CA TYR A 315 -26.97 -5.49 20.67
C TYR A 315 -27.22 -3.98 20.60
N LEU A 316 -26.67 -3.32 19.57
CA LEU A 316 -26.84 -1.88 19.35
C LEU A 316 -28.30 -1.50 19.06
N GLU A 317 -29.00 -2.26 18.21
CA GLU A 317 -30.42 -2.05 17.88
C GLU A 317 -31.32 -2.25 19.10
N LYS A 318 -31.02 -3.25 19.94
CA LYS A 318 -31.78 -3.54 21.15
C LYS A 318 -31.45 -2.60 22.32
N ASN A 319 -30.42 -1.77 22.19
CA ASN A 319 -29.84 -1.00 23.28
C ASN A 319 -29.58 -1.87 24.53
N SER A 320 -28.93 -3.00 24.33
CA SER A 320 -28.65 -3.97 25.38
C SER A 320 -27.18 -4.35 25.42
N ALA A 321 -26.59 -4.39 26.60
CA ALA A 321 -25.23 -4.88 26.79
C ALA A 321 -25.10 -6.37 26.40
N PRO A 322 -23.99 -6.77 25.74
CA PRO A 322 -23.67 -8.16 25.52
C PRO A 322 -23.30 -8.89 26.83
N PRO A 323 -23.34 -10.23 26.88
CA PRO A 323 -22.88 -11.01 28.03
C PRO A 323 -21.42 -10.74 28.40
N ALA A 324 -21.08 -10.95 29.68
CA ALA A 324 -19.70 -10.83 30.15
C ALA A 324 -18.75 -11.73 29.35
N GLY A 325 -17.58 -11.20 28.95
CA GLY A 325 -16.58 -11.90 28.15
C GLY A 325 -16.89 -12.01 26.66
N TRP A 326 -18.05 -11.54 26.18
CA TRP A 326 -18.40 -11.55 24.77
C TRP A 326 -17.41 -10.76 23.91
N SER A 327 -17.12 -9.51 24.30
CA SER A 327 -16.22 -8.62 23.56
C SER A 327 -14.83 -9.26 23.40
N ASP A 328 -14.24 -9.75 24.48
CA ASP A 328 -12.92 -10.37 24.46
C ASP A 328 -12.89 -11.61 23.55
N ALA A 329 -13.93 -12.44 23.60
CA ALA A 329 -14.06 -13.60 22.72
C ALA A 329 -14.11 -13.19 21.24
N LYS A 330 -14.91 -12.17 20.90
CA LYS A 330 -15.02 -11.70 19.50
C LYS A 330 -13.75 -11.00 19.02
N LEU A 331 -13.11 -10.19 19.87
CA LEU A 331 -11.83 -9.55 19.54
C LEU A 331 -10.74 -10.58 19.27
N LYS A 332 -10.65 -11.65 20.08
CA LYS A 332 -9.72 -12.76 19.84
C LYS A 332 -9.98 -13.46 18.51
N MET A 333 -11.24 -13.69 18.14
CA MET A 333 -11.58 -14.23 16.82
C MET A 333 -11.14 -13.29 15.70
N LEU A 334 -11.36 -11.98 15.84
CA LEU A 334 -10.92 -10.98 14.87
C LEU A 334 -9.39 -10.91 14.74
N ASP A 335 -8.64 -11.11 15.83
CA ASP A 335 -7.18 -11.15 15.79
C ASP A 335 -6.65 -12.36 14.99
N GLU A 336 -7.32 -13.50 15.08
CA GLU A 336 -7.01 -14.67 14.24
C GLU A 336 -7.41 -14.47 12.77
N ILE A 337 -8.55 -13.80 12.51
CA ILE A 337 -8.98 -13.44 11.15
C ILE A 337 -8.02 -12.40 10.53
N ALA A 338 -7.49 -11.48 11.33
CA ALA A 338 -6.55 -10.46 10.89
C ALA A 338 -5.20 -11.02 10.42
N LYS A 339 -4.85 -12.25 10.81
CA LYS A 339 -3.64 -12.91 10.31
C LYS A 339 -3.79 -13.18 8.81
N PRO A 340 -2.79 -12.80 7.98
CA PRO A 340 -2.88 -12.99 6.54
C PRO A 340 -3.08 -14.45 6.12
N LYS A 341 -3.94 -14.66 5.12
CA LYS A 341 -4.18 -15.96 4.48
C LYS A 341 -4.13 -15.79 2.96
N ALA A 342 -3.51 -16.71 2.24
CA ALA A 342 -3.24 -16.56 0.79
C ALA A 342 -2.54 -15.24 0.41
N ALA A 343 -1.71 -14.69 1.32
CA ALA A 343 -1.08 -13.38 1.19
C ALA A 343 -2.09 -12.22 1.00
N LEU A 344 -3.29 -12.38 1.55
CA LEU A 344 -4.36 -11.39 1.64
C LEU A 344 -4.71 -11.14 3.11
N GLU A 345 -5.24 -9.96 3.40
CA GLU A 345 -5.72 -9.55 4.73
C GLU A 345 -7.05 -8.79 4.62
N PHE A 346 -7.93 -8.90 5.61
CA PHE A 346 -9.23 -8.22 5.61
C PHE A 346 -9.11 -6.76 6.02
N ALA A 347 -9.54 -5.84 5.16
CA ALA A 347 -9.54 -4.40 5.41
C ALA A 347 -10.62 -3.95 6.41
N VAL A 348 -11.61 -4.80 6.68
CA VAL A 348 -12.80 -4.49 7.51
C VAL A 348 -12.62 -4.77 9.01
N VAL A 349 -11.51 -5.42 9.40
CA VAL A 349 -11.26 -5.79 10.81
C VAL A 349 -11.27 -4.57 11.74
N PRO A 350 -10.65 -3.42 11.42
CA PRO A 350 -10.72 -2.24 12.28
C PRO A 350 -12.16 -1.76 12.54
N GLY A 351 -13.00 -1.72 11.51
CA GLY A 351 -14.42 -1.38 11.64
C GLY A 351 -15.17 -2.36 12.53
N LEU A 352 -14.93 -3.67 12.40
CA LEU A 352 -15.58 -4.66 13.25
C LEU A 352 -15.15 -4.56 14.71
N LYS A 353 -13.86 -4.28 14.98
CA LYS A 353 -13.37 -4.00 16.34
C LYS A 353 -14.08 -2.77 16.93
N ALA A 354 -14.23 -1.71 16.15
CA ALA A 354 -14.95 -0.50 16.58
C ALA A 354 -16.45 -0.77 16.82
N LEU A 355 -17.07 -1.64 16.02
CA LEU A 355 -18.47 -2.05 16.17
C LEU A 355 -18.69 -2.88 17.45
N ILE A 356 -17.79 -3.81 17.75
CA ILE A 356 -17.78 -4.58 19.00
C ILE A 356 -17.65 -3.65 20.21
N ALA A 357 -16.71 -2.70 20.15
CA ALA A 357 -16.52 -1.72 21.23
C ALA A 357 -17.79 -0.91 21.48
N ALA A 358 -18.44 -0.40 20.42
CA ALA A 358 -19.70 0.33 20.54
C ALA A 358 -20.83 -0.55 21.14
N ALA A 359 -20.89 -1.83 20.78
CA ALA A 359 -21.87 -2.76 21.36
C ALA A 359 -21.60 -3.00 22.85
N ALA A 360 -20.34 -3.15 23.26
CA ALA A 360 -19.95 -3.34 24.65
C ALA A 360 -20.19 -2.10 25.53
N GLU A 361 -20.17 -0.90 24.94
CA GLU A 361 -20.49 0.38 25.60
C GLU A 361 -22.01 0.59 25.80
N SER A 362 -22.87 -0.29 25.24
CA SER A 362 -24.32 -0.15 25.39
C SER A 362 -24.77 -0.38 26.84
N PRO A 363 -25.77 0.38 27.35
CA PRO A 363 -26.19 0.29 28.74
C PRO A 363 -26.70 -1.11 29.09
N SER A 364 -26.29 -1.61 30.26
CA SER A 364 -26.94 -2.76 30.89
C SER A 364 -28.32 -2.33 31.39
N LYS A 365 -29.38 -3.00 30.92
CA LYS A 365 -30.73 -2.79 31.45
C LYS A 365 -30.84 -3.24 32.90
#